data_AF-A0A257RR69-F1
#
_entry.id   AF-A0A257RR69-F1
#
_cell.length_a   1.000
_cell.length_b   1.000
_cell.length_c   1.000
_cell.angle_alpha   90.00
_cell.angle_beta   90.00
_cell.angle_gamma   90.00
#
_symmetry.space_group_name_H-M   'P 1'
#
loop_
_entity.id
_entity.type
_entity.pdbx_description
1 polymer ?
#
loop_
_entity_poly.entity_id
_entity_poly.type
_entity_poly.pdbx_seq_one_letter_code
_entity_poly.pdbx_strand_id
1 'polypeptide(L)'
;MAETGIDITPAAHDAARRTYTVAVSPERVQAAETATTARYARQLKVPGFRKGKAPPTVVRRRFGDAIRQSVIEELLRASWEAAREQDGLKPIADPQVRNVKFEDGAPLTFELLVDVKPEVALERLGGFRLARVVPAVTDEMVEAQLSSLREQRAPWGPAPDRAKPGDLVEATIANLDGALAGDAEPVRFVLGQGRALPELEARLMELDPGGAWEGALRFPDDHPDEAKRGQSRRVRVTLGEVKRQALPDLSDEFAREVGEFESV
;
A
#
# COMPACT_ATOMS: atom_id res chain seq x y z
N MET A 1 9.53 -0.99 -46.85
CA MET A 1 8.97 -1.91 -47.86
C MET A 1 7.65 -2.40 -47.28
N ALA A 2 6.51 -1.95 -47.82
CA ALA A 2 5.21 -2.42 -47.34
C ALA A 2 5.13 -3.94 -47.58
N GLU A 3 4.96 -4.73 -46.52
CA GLU A 3 4.54 -6.12 -46.67
C GLU A 3 3.24 -6.11 -47.50
N THR A 4 3.22 -6.90 -48.57
CA THR A 4 2.52 -6.67 -49.84
C THR A 4 0.99 -6.71 -49.82
N GLY A 5 0.33 -6.19 -48.79
CA GLY A 5 -1.13 -6.11 -48.70
C GLY A 5 -1.70 -5.63 -47.37
N ILE A 6 -0.92 -4.95 -46.53
CA ILE A 6 -1.38 -4.24 -45.33
C ILE A 6 -1.15 -2.75 -45.56
N ASP A 7 -2.23 -1.99 -45.68
CA ASP A 7 -2.21 -0.53 -45.81
C ASP A 7 -2.47 0.12 -44.45
N ILE A 8 -1.49 0.86 -43.95
CA ILE A 8 -1.54 1.53 -42.64
C ILE A 8 -1.58 3.03 -42.87
N THR A 9 -2.71 3.65 -42.58
CA THR A 9 -2.92 5.09 -42.77
C THR A 9 -3.03 5.80 -41.41
N PRO A 10 -2.23 6.83 -41.13
CA PRO A 10 -2.42 7.66 -39.94
C PRO A 10 -3.77 8.38 -40.00
N ALA A 11 -4.56 8.28 -38.93
CA ALA A 11 -5.90 8.90 -38.85
C ALA A 11 -5.93 10.10 -37.90
N ALA A 12 -5.34 9.96 -36.70
CA ALA A 12 -5.31 11.03 -35.70
C ALA A 12 -4.05 10.95 -34.83
N HIS A 13 -3.63 12.10 -34.31
CA HIS A 13 -2.42 12.25 -33.51
C HIS A 13 -2.67 13.22 -32.34
N ASP A 14 -2.67 12.70 -31.12
CA ASP A 14 -2.73 13.45 -29.86
C ASP A 14 -1.38 13.38 -29.14
N ALA A 15 -1.09 14.23 -28.15
CA ALA A 15 0.22 14.28 -27.48
C ALA A 15 0.71 12.90 -27.00
N ALA A 16 -0.17 12.06 -26.46
CA ALA A 16 0.15 10.74 -25.93
C ALA A 16 -0.47 9.57 -26.72
N ARG A 17 -1.17 9.81 -27.84
CA ARG A 17 -1.88 8.77 -28.59
C ARG A 17 -1.72 8.93 -30.10
N ARG A 18 -1.49 7.81 -30.78
CA ARG A 18 -1.47 7.70 -32.25
C ARG A 18 -2.61 6.78 -32.66
N THR A 19 -3.37 7.18 -33.67
CA THR A 19 -4.46 6.35 -34.22
C THR A 19 -4.18 6.09 -35.69
N TYR A 20 -4.25 4.81 -36.06
CA TYR A 20 -4.08 4.35 -37.43
C TYR A 20 -5.34 3.64 -37.89
N THR A 21 -5.72 3.87 -39.14
CA THR A 21 -6.68 3.03 -39.85
C THR A 21 -5.89 2.01 -40.66
N VAL A 22 -6.12 0.74 -40.39
CA VAL A 22 -5.47 -0.37 -41.09
C VAL A 22 -6.47 -1.05 -42.00
N ALA A 23 -6.07 -1.29 -43.25
CA ALA A 23 -6.81 -2.10 -44.21
C ALA A 23 -5.91 -3.23 -44.71
N VAL A 24 -6.37 -4.47 -44.56
CA VAL A 24 -5.69 -5.65 -45.09
C VAL A 24 -6.43 -6.13 -46.33
N SER A 25 -5.70 -6.26 -47.44
CA SER A 25 -6.24 -6.69 -48.73
C SER A 25 -6.94 -8.06 -48.66
N PRO A 26 -8.01 -8.28 -49.45
CA PRO A 26 -8.72 -9.56 -49.47
C PRO A 26 -7.82 -10.75 -49.83
N GLU A 27 -6.84 -10.53 -50.72
CA GLU A 27 -5.87 -11.54 -51.12
C GLU A 27 -5.02 -12.01 -49.95
N ARG A 28 -4.57 -11.08 -49.11
CA ARG A 28 -3.80 -11.38 -47.90
C ARG A 28 -4.65 -12.09 -46.85
N VAL A 29 -5.90 -11.68 -46.68
CA VAL A 29 -6.88 -12.38 -45.83
C VAL A 29 -7.05 -13.82 -46.29
N GLN A 30 -7.30 -14.05 -47.57
CA GLN A 30 -7.52 -15.39 -48.11
C GLN A 30 -6.29 -16.29 -47.99
N ALA A 31 -5.10 -15.72 -48.15
CA ALA A 31 -3.84 -16.42 -47.90
C ALA A 31 -3.72 -16.84 -46.43
N ALA A 32 -4.00 -15.95 -45.48
CA ALA A 32 -3.99 -16.23 -44.05
C ALA A 32 -5.05 -17.28 -43.65
N GLU A 33 -6.26 -17.21 -44.22
CA GLU A 33 -7.30 -18.21 -44.01
C GLU A 33 -6.89 -19.60 -44.50
N THR A 34 -6.24 -19.66 -45.67
CA THR A 34 -5.75 -20.91 -46.24
C THR A 34 -4.65 -21.51 -45.36
N ALA A 35 -3.70 -20.69 -44.89
CA ALA A 35 -2.64 -21.10 -43.99
C ALA A 35 -3.18 -21.60 -42.63
N THR A 36 -4.10 -20.85 -42.01
CA THR A 36 -4.74 -21.22 -40.74
C THR A 36 -5.60 -22.47 -40.89
N THR A 37 -6.35 -22.61 -41.98
CA THR A 37 -7.12 -23.84 -42.26
C THR A 37 -6.19 -25.05 -42.33
N ALA A 38 -5.04 -24.92 -43.01
CA ALA A 38 -4.06 -25.99 -43.10
C ALA A 38 -3.43 -26.33 -41.73
N ARG A 39 -3.18 -25.32 -40.88
CA ARG A 39 -2.72 -25.50 -39.49
C ARG A 39 -3.72 -26.29 -38.66
N TYR A 40 -5.00 -25.90 -38.70
CA TYR A 40 -6.08 -26.59 -38.00
C TYR A 40 -6.26 -28.03 -38.49
N ALA A 41 -6.19 -28.26 -39.82
CA ALA A 41 -6.28 -29.60 -40.40
C ALA A 41 -5.17 -30.54 -39.92
N ARG A 42 -3.96 -30.02 -39.66
CA ARG A 42 -2.81 -30.78 -39.12
C ARG A 42 -2.94 -31.08 -37.62
N GLN A 43 -3.45 -30.12 -36.86
CA GLN A 43 -3.48 -30.19 -35.39
C GLN A 43 -4.69 -30.97 -34.85
N LEU A 44 -5.88 -30.77 -35.43
CA LEU A 44 -7.14 -31.26 -34.88
C LEU A 44 -7.55 -32.62 -35.48
N LYS A 45 -8.22 -33.44 -34.66
CA LYS A 45 -8.82 -34.70 -35.09
C LYS A 45 -10.19 -34.42 -35.72
N VAL A 46 -10.33 -34.70 -37.01
CA VAL A 46 -11.60 -34.60 -37.73
C VAL A 46 -12.20 -36.01 -37.85
N PRO A 47 -13.41 -36.28 -37.31
CA PRO A 47 -14.07 -37.59 -37.46
C PRO A 47 -14.18 -38.01 -38.92
N GLY A 48 -13.89 -39.28 -39.21
CA GLY A 48 -13.88 -39.84 -40.56
C GLY A 48 -12.57 -39.65 -41.34
N PHE A 49 -11.62 -38.84 -40.85
CA PHE A 49 -10.34 -38.61 -41.50
C PHE A 49 -9.16 -38.93 -40.59
N ARG A 50 -8.09 -39.50 -41.16
CA ARG A 50 -6.81 -39.63 -40.46
C ARG A 50 -6.28 -38.23 -40.13
N LYS A 51 -5.69 -38.04 -38.95
CA LYS A 51 -5.11 -36.76 -38.49
C LYS A 51 -4.23 -36.16 -39.59
N GLY A 52 -4.45 -34.89 -39.94
CA GLY A 52 -3.71 -34.18 -41.00
C GLY A 52 -4.14 -34.45 -42.44
N LYS A 53 -5.15 -35.30 -42.68
CA LYS A 53 -5.62 -35.69 -44.03
C LYS A 53 -7.06 -35.28 -44.32
N ALA A 54 -7.68 -34.48 -43.46
CA ALA A 54 -9.01 -33.94 -43.71
C ALA A 54 -8.97 -32.87 -44.83
N PRO A 55 -9.91 -32.90 -45.79
CA PRO A 55 -10.02 -31.87 -46.81
C PRO A 55 -10.28 -30.47 -46.20
N PRO A 56 -9.71 -29.39 -46.77
CA PRO A 56 -9.90 -28.03 -46.26
C PRO A 56 -11.36 -27.60 -46.14
N THR A 57 -12.22 -28.04 -47.06
CA THR A 57 -13.66 -27.74 -47.05
C THR A 57 -14.37 -28.31 -45.81
N VAL A 58 -14.02 -29.53 -45.40
CA VAL A 58 -14.58 -30.17 -44.19
C VAL A 58 -14.09 -29.48 -42.93
N VAL A 59 -12.82 -29.07 -42.91
CA VAL A 59 -12.21 -28.36 -41.77
C VAL A 59 -12.85 -26.99 -41.59
N ARG A 60 -13.01 -26.21 -42.68
CA ARG A 60 -13.71 -24.91 -42.65
C ARG A 60 -15.15 -25.03 -42.20
N ARG A 61 -15.89 -26.04 -42.66
CA ARG A 61 -17.28 -26.26 -42.24
C ARG A 61 -17.41 -26.52 -40.73
N ARG A 62 -16.40 -27.15 -40.11
CA ARG A 62 -16.45 -27.54 -38.70
C ARG A 62 -15.83 -26.52 -37.76
N PHE A 63 -14.78 -25.84 -38.20
CA PHE A 63 -13.97 -24.93 -37.36
C PHE A 63 -13.92 -23.51 -37.93
N GLY A 64 -14.87 -23.14 -38.79
CA GLY A 64 -14.89 -21.85 -39.51
C GLY A 64 -14.71 -20.65 -38.59
N ASP A 65 -15.49 -20.57 -37.52
CA ASP A 65 -15.43 -19.44 -36.57
C ASP A 65 -14.08 -19.36 -35.84
N ALA A 66 -13.54 -20.51 -35.42
CA ALA A 66 -12.23 -20.57 -34.76
C ALA A 66 -11.09 -20.20 -35.71
N ILE A 67 -11.17 -20.62 -36.97
CA ILE A 67 -10.23 -20.24 -38.02
C ILE A 67 -10.33 -18.73 -38.28
N ARG A 68 -11.55 -18.20 -38.41
CA ARG A 68 -11.80 -16.77 -38.62
C ARG A 68 -11.19 -15.92 -37.50
N GLN A 69 -11.44 -16.27 -36.24
CA GLN A 69 -10.87 -15.57 -35.10
C GLN A 69 -9.34 -15.62 -35.11
N SER A 70 -8.76 -16.80 -35.35
CA SER A 70 -7.30 -16.96 -35.41
C SER A 70 -6.67 -16.17 -36.56
N VAL A 71 -7.35 -16.04 -37.70
CA VAL A 71 -6.90 -15.21 -38.83
C VAL A 71 -6.93 -13.74 -38.47
N ILE A 72 -8.01 -13.26 -37.83
CA ILE A 72 -8.10 -11.87 -37.36
C ILE A 72 -6.95 -11.57 -36.39
N GLU A 73 -6.74 -12.41 -35.38
CA GLU A 73 -5.66 -12.24 -34.40
C GLU A 73 -4.26 -12.22 -35.05
N GLU A 74 -4.03 -13.09 -36.04
CA GLU A 74 -2.75 -13.16 -36.77
C GLU A 74 -2.53 -11.90 -37.62
N LEU A 75 -3.55 -11.44 -38.34
CA LEU A 75 -3.48 -10.23 -39.16
C LEU A 75 -3.36 -8.95 -38.32
N LEU A 76 -4.04 -8.88 -37.17
CA LEU A 76 -3.88 -7.78 -36.21
C LEU A 76 -2.45 -7.70 -35.70
N ARG A 77 -1.85 -8.84 -35.34
CA ARG A 77 -0.45 -8.90 -34.88
C ARG A 77 0.52 -8.47 -35.96
N ALA A 78 0.39 -9.00 -37.17
CA ALA A 78 1.25 -8.63 -38.30
C ALA A 78 1.14 -7.14 -38.63
N SER A 79 -0.09 -6.61 -38.63
CA SER A 79 -0.32 -5.18 -38.87
C SER A 79 0.26 -4.29 -37.78
N TRP A 80 0.23 -4.74 -36.52
CA TRP A 80 0.86 -4.02 -35.41
C TRP A 80 2.38 -3.99 -35.55
N GLU A 81 3.00 -5.12 -35.88
CA GLU A 81 4.45 -5.19 -36.11
C GLU A 81 4.86 -4.25 -37.26
N ALA A 82 4.12 -4.26 -38.37
CA ALA A 82 4.34 -3.35 -39.48
C ALA A 82 4.17 -1.87 -39.08
N ALA A 83 3.12 -1.51 -38.33
CA ALA A 83 2.90 -0.14 -37.85
C ALA A 83 4.03 0.34 -36.93
N ARG A 84 4.51 -0.55 -36.05
CA ARG A 84 5.60 -0.26 -35.12
C ARG A 84 6.91 -0.01 -35.85
N GLU A 85 7.23 -0.81 -36.87
CA GLU A 85 8.44 -0.66 -37.67
C GLU A 85 8.41 0.60 -38.55
N GLN A 86 7.25 0.90 -39.15
CA GLN A 86 7.09 2.04 -40.06
C GLN A 86 7.35 3.39 -39.36
N ASP A 87 6.75 3.60 -38.18
CA ASP A 87 6.77 4.89 -37.48
C ASP A 87 7.73 4.91 -36.28
N GLY A 88 8.49 3.84 -36.06
CA GLY A 88 9.45 3.74 -34.95
C GLY A 88 8.80 3.91 -33.57
N LEU A 89 7.55 3.45 -33.44
CA LEU A 89 6.73 3.71 -32.26
C LEU A 89 7.34 3.07 -31.00
N LYS A 90 7.37 3.86 -29.92
CA LYS A 90 7.72 3.40 -28.56
C LYS A 90 6.47 3.36 -27.70
N PRO A 91 5.66 2.29 -27.79
CA PRO A 91 4.42 2.16 -27.06
C PRO A 91 4.69 2.06 -25.56
N ILE A 92 3.82 2.67 -24.75
CA ILE A 92 3.85 2.55 -23.28
C ILE A 92 2.93 1.42 -22.77
N ALA A 93 2.03 0.95 -23.62
CA ALA A 93 1.08 -0.12 -23.34
C ALA A 93 0.80 -0.92 -24.62
N ASP A 94 0.19 -2.09 -24.47
CA ASP A 94 -0.30 -2.86 -25.63
C ASP A 94 -1.31 -2.04 -26.43
N PRO A 95 -1.29 -2.12 -27.78
CA PRO A 95 -2.16 -1.33 -28.62
C PRO A 95 -3.62 -1.77 -28.47
N GLN A 96 -4.54 -0.81 -28.52
CA GLN A 96 -5.97 -1.09 -28.52
C GLN A 96 -6.49 -1.18 -29.97
N VAL A 97 -7.30 -2.20 -30.24
CA VAL A 97 -7.94 -2.38 -31.54
C VAL A 97 -9.43 -2.03 -31.42
N ARG A 98 -9.95 -1.23 -32.36
CA ARG A 98 -11.37 -0.83 -32.43
C ARG A 98 -11.94 -1.01 -33.83
N ASN A 99 -13.26 -1.00 -33.93
CA ASN A 99 -14.00 -0.98 -35.20
C ASN A 99 -13.56 -2.05 -36.20
N VAL A 100 -13.29 -3.28 -35.71
CA VAL A 100 -12.90 -4.41 -36.57
C VAL A 100 -14.08 -4.79 -37.46
N LYS A 101 -13.91 -4.63 -38.77
CA LYS A 101 -14.85 -5.08 -39.80
C LYS A 101 -14.20 -6.19 -40.60
N PHE A 102 -14.82 -7.36 -40.57
CA PHE A 102 -14.36 -8.55 -41.26
C PHE A 102 -15.55 -9.22 -41.94
N GLU A 103 -15.61 -9.12 -43.27
CA GLU A 103 -16.64 -9.73 -44.10
C GLU A 103 -15.99 -10.64 -45.14
N ASP A 104 -16.64 -11.75 -45.49
CA ASP A 104 -16.07 -12.74 -46.40
C ASP A 104 -15.87 -12.12 -47.79
N GLY A 105 -14.64 -12.15 -48.31
CA GLY A 105 -14.28 -11.59 -49.61
C GLY A 105 -14.07 -10.07 -49.62
N ALA A 106 -14.24 -9.39 -48.49
CA ALA A 106 -13.93 -7.98 -48.30
C ALA A 106 -12.57 -7.79 -47.61
N PRO A 107 -11.97 -6.59 -47.67
CA PRO A 107 -10.79 -6.27 -46.87
C PRO A 107 -11.11 -6.28 -45.37
N LEU A 108 -10.15 -6.73 -44.55
CA LEU A 108 -10.23 -6.57 -43.09
C LEU A 108 -9.84 -5.13 -42.77
N THR A 109 -10.73 -4.37 -42.13
CA THR A 109 -10.43 -2.99 -41.71
C THR A 109 -10.60 -2.84 -40.21
N PHE A 110 -9.68 -2.13 -39.55
CA PHE A 110 -9.78 -1.83 -38.13
C PHE A 110 -9.00 -0.55 -37.77
N GLU A 111 -9.28 -0.02 -36.59
CA GLU A 111 -8.54 1.09 -36.00
C GLU A 111 -7.55 0.55 -34.97
N LEU A 112 -6.31 1.01 -35.07
CA LEU A 112 -5.22 0.69 -34.15
C LEU A 112 -4.87 1.96 -33.36
N LEU A 113 -5.07 1.92 -32.04
CA LEU A 113 -4.76 3.00 -31.13
C LEU A 113 -3.52 2.64 -30.33
N VAL A 114 -2.50 3.46 -30.43
CA VAL A 114 -1.20 3.25 -29.81
C VAL A 114 -0.93 4.39 -28.84
N ASP A 115 -0.85 4.06 -27.56
CA ASP A 115 -0.42 5.03 -26.55
C ASP A 115 1.11 5.12 -26.56
N VAL A 116 1.61 6.34 -26.77
CA VAL A 116 3.03 6.64 -26.87
C VAL A 116 3.42 7.62 -25.77
N LYS A 117 4.68 7.54 -25.32
CA LYS A 117 5.19 8.52 -24.36
C LYS A 117 5.17 9.90 -25.01
N PRO A 118 4.45 10.90 -24.45
CA PRO A 118 4.45 12.24 -25.01
C PRO A 118 5.85 12.85 -24.86
N GLU A 119 6.26 13.61 -25.87
CA GLU A 119 7.40 14.51 -25.74
C GLU A 119 6.94 15.76 -25.00
N VAL A 120 7.37 15.90 -23.74
CA VAL A 120 7.07 17.08 -22.93
C VAL A 120 8.24 18.06 -23.08
N ALA A 121 7.99 19.16 -23.79
CA ALA A 121 8.90 20.29 -23.82
C ALA A 121 8.59 21.22 -22.63
N LEU A 122 9.50 21.30 -21.66
CA LEU A 122 9.37 22.24 -20.54
C LEU A 122 9.81 23.63 -21.01
N GLU A 123 8.88 24.58 -21.09
CA GLU A 123 9.16 25.95 -21.51
C GLU A 123 10.00 26.74 -20.49
N ARG A 124 9.87 26.40 -19.19
CA ARG A 124 10.57 27.10 -18.11
C ARG A 124 11.12 26.13 -17.07
N LEU A 125 12.44 26.09 -16.95
CA LEU A 125 13.17 25.27 -15.98
C LEU A 125 13.56 26.03 -14.69
N GLY A 126 13.36 27.34 -14.63
CA GLY A 126 13.84 28.20 -13.54
C GLY A 126 12.93 29.37 -13.20
N GLY A 127 13.37 30.21 -12.25
CA GLY A 127 12.60 31.37 -11.76
C GLY A 127 11.53 31.01 -10.72
N PHE A 128 11.50 29.76 -10.25
CA PHE A 128 10.67 29.34 -9.13
C PHE A 128 11.31 29.82 -7.83
N ARG A 129 10.55 30.54 -7.00
CA ARG A 129 10.96 30.88 -5.64
C ARG A 129 10.44 29.79 -4.71
N LEU A 130 11.35 29.09 -4.04
CA LEU A 130 11.04 28.12 -3.00
C LEU A 130 11.26 28.78 -1.65
N ALA A 131 10.23 28.81 -0.80
CA ALA A 131 10.37 29.24 0.58
C ALA A 131 10.83 28.04 1.41
N ARG A 132 12.09 28.06 1.87
CA ARG A 132 12.58 27.09 2.85
C ARG A 132 12.22 27.60 4.25
N VAL A 133 11.33 26.91 4.93
CA VAL A 133 11.08 27.14 6.35
C VAL A 133 12.07 26.28 7.13
N VAL A 134 13.00 26.92 7.83
CA VAL A 134 13.84 26.27 8.83
C VAL A 134 13.36 26.75 10.19
N PRO A 135 12.69 25.91 10.99
CA PRO A 135 12.33 26.31 12.35
C PRO A 135 13.61 26.55 13.14
N ALA A 136 13.65 27.65 13.91
CA ALA A 136 14.74 27.88 14.83
C ALA A 136 14.63 26.88 15.98
N VAL A 137 15.77 26.28 16.35
CA VAL A 137 15.87 25.52 17.59
C VAL A 137 15.98 26.53 18.72
N THR A 138 15.03 26.51 19.65
CA THR A 138 15.05 27.40 20.82
C THR A 138 15.73 26.70 22.00
N ASP A 139 16.24 27.49 22.94
CA ASP A 139 16.85 26.96 24.17
C ASP A 139 15.83 26.13 24.97
N GLU A 140 14.55 26.48 24.93
CA GLU A 140 13.46 25.70 25.54
C GLU A 140 13.35 24.29 24.95
N MET A 141 13.52 24.14 23.64
CA MET A 141 13.50 22.82 22.99
C MET A 141 14.72 21.98 23.38
N VAL A 142 15.88 22.63 23.57
CA VAL A 142 17.10 21.96 24.04
C VAL A 142 16.93 21.51 25.49
N GLU A 143 16.45 22.38 26.37
CA GLU A 143 16.24 22.05 27.78
C GLU A 143 15.19 20.93 27.95
N ALA A 144 14.08 20.99 27.20
CA ALA A 144 13.08 19.93 27.20
C ALA A 144 13.68 18.58 26.78
N GLN A 145 14.55 18.59 25.77
CA GLN A 145 15.23 17.38 25.30
C GLN A 145 16.24 16.86 26.33
N LEU A 146 17.01 17.75 26.96
CA LEU A 146 17.94 17.39 28.04
C LEU A 146 17.21 16.80 29.24
N SER A 147 16.09 17.41 29.67
CA SER A 147 15.25 16.87 30.75
C SER A 147 14.72 15.48 30.40
N SER A 148 14.22 15.28 29.17
CA SER A 148 13.74 13.96 28.73
C SER A 148 14.84 12.90 28.74
N LEU A 149 16.06 13.25 28.32
CA LEU A 149 17.21 12.34 28.38
C LEU A 149 17.59 11.97 29.81
N ARG A 150 17.51 12.93 30.75
CA ARG A 150 17.76 12.68 32.18
C ARG A 150 16.70 11.75 32.77
N GLU A 151 15.43 11.99 32.47
CA GLU A 151 14.31 11.13 32.94
C GLU A 151 14.44 9.69 32.42
N GLN A 152 14.89 9.50 31.17
CA GLN A 152 15.06 8.16 30.60
C GLN A 152 16.17 7.35 31.28
N ARG A 153 17.21 8.02 31.80
CA ARG A 153 18.38 7.38 32.43
C ARG A 153 18.38 7.46 33.96
N ALA A 154 17.43 8.17 34.55
CA ALA A 154 17.36 8.33 36.00
C ALA A 154 17.11 6.99 36.71
N PRO A 155 17.95 6.62 37.70
CA PRO A 155 17.70 5.43 38.51
C PRO A 155 16.43 5.61 39.36
N TRP A 156 15.69 4.52 39.51
CA TRP A 156 14.50 4.45 40.36
C TRP A 156 14.89 4.08 41.79
N GLY A 157 14.67 4.99 42.74
CA GLY A 157 14.88 4.75 44.18
C GLY A 157 13.56 4.63 44.94
N PRO A 158 13.54 3.93 46.10
CA PRO A 158 12.34 3.83 46.93
C PRO A 158 11.94 5.21 47.48
N ALA A 159 10.65 5.54 47.39
CA ALA A 159 10.08 6.77 47.92
C ALA A 159 9.05 6.41 49.02
N PRO A 160 9.31 6.73 50.30
CA PRO A 160 8.39 6.43 51.40
C PRO A 160 7.20 7.40 51.47
N ASP A 161 7.21 8.45 50.66
CA ASP A 161 6.13 9.45 50.61
C ASP A 161 4.99 9.00 49.70
N ARG A 162 3.88 9.76 49.73
CA ARG A 162 2.77 9.63 48.78
C ARG A 162 3.26 9.72 47.34
N ALA A 163 2.63 8.92 46.48
CA ALA A 163 2.95 8.88 45.07
C ALA A 163 2.58 10.20 44.36
N LYS A 164 3.45 10.68 43.48
CA LYS A 164 3.27 11.90 42.70
C LYS A 164 3.26 11.58 41.19
N PRO A 165 2.75 12.49 40.34
CA PRO A 165 2.95 12.38 38.89
C PRO A 165 4.45 12.23 38.57
N GLY A 166 4.80 11.24 37.74
CA GLY A 166 6.19 10.88 37.42
C GLY A 166 6.79 9.78 38.31
N ASP A 167 6.17 9.42 39.44
CA ASP A 167 6.61 8.28 40.25
C ASP A 167 6.13 6.96 39.62
N LEU A 168 6.95 5.92 39.76
CA LEU A 168 6.64 4.56 39.36
C LEU A 168 6.01 3.82 40.52
N VAL A 169 4.77 3.40 40.33
CA VAL A 169 4.01 2.70 41.34
C VAL A 169 3.86 1.23 40.98
N GLU A 170 4.03 0.37 41.97
CA GLU A 170 3.63 -1.02 41.90
C GLU A 170 2.33 -1.16 42.71
N ALA A 171 1.24 -1.43 42.03
CA ALA A 171 -0.08 -1.55 42.63
C ALA A 171 -0.72 -2.89 42.26
N THR A 172 -1.46 -3.47 43.19
CA THR A 172 -2.23 -4.69 42.94
C THR A 172 -3.69 -4.31 42.76
N ILE A 173 -4.28 -4.67 41.63
CA ILE A 173 -5.68 -4.37 41.32
C ILE A 173 -6.46 -5.69 41.33
N ALA A 174 -7.46 -5.78 42.21
CA ALA A 174 -8.37 -6.91 42.29
C ALA A 174 -9.80 -6.48 41.90
N ASN A 175 -10.41 -7.21 40.97
CA ASN A 175 -11.82 -6.99 40.61
C ASN A 175 -12.75 -7.55 41.69
N LEU A 176 -13.79 -6.80 42.05
CA LEU A 176 -14.79 -7.19 43.05
C LEU A 176 -16.15 -7.58 42.44
N ASP A 177 -16.35 -7.37 41.13
CA ASP A 177 -17.63 -7.61 40.44
C ASP A 177 -17.58 -8.83 39.50
N GLY A 178 -18.59 -9.72 39.61
CA GLY A 178 -18.94 -10.74 38.61
C GLY A 178 -18.03 -11.97 38.53
N ALA A 179 -18.03 -12.64 37.37
CA ALA A 179 -17.27 -13.89 37.11
C ALA A 179 -15.74 -13.72 37.08
N LEU A 180 -15.26 -12.47 37.11
CA LEU A 180 -13.85 -12.08 37.19
C LEU A 180 -13.44 -11.66 38.62
N ALA A 181 -14.33 -11.84 39.60
CA ALA A 181 -14.03 -11.54 40.99
C ALA A 181 -12.99 -12.53 41.53
N GLY A 182 -11.80 -12.04 41.82
CA GLY A 182 -10.72 -12.84 42.42
C GLY A 182 -9.32 -12.63 41.84
N ASP A 183 -9.19 -12.06 40.63
CA ASP A 183 -7.88 -11.87 40.03
C ASP A 183 -7.23 -10.57 40.53
N ALA A 184 -6.28 -10.72 41.45
CA ALA A 184 -5.41 -9.65 41.94
C ALA A 184 -4.15 -9.61 41.08
N GLU A 185 -4.10 -8.70 40.10
CA GLU A 185 -2.96 -8.58 39.20
C GLU A 185 -2.01 -7.45 39.67
N PRO A 186 -0.72 -7.74 39.88
CA PRO A 186 0.26 -6.69 40.12
C PRO A 186 0.55 -5.94 38.82
N VAL A 187 0.33 -4.64 38.83
CA VAL A 187 0.61 -3.73 37.73
C VAL A 187 1.65 -2.71 38.15
N ARG A 188 2.60 -2.43 37.24
CA ARG A 188 3.64 -1.43 37.44
C ARG A 188 3.58 -0.41 36.32
N PHE A 189 3.40 0.85 36.68
CA PHE A 189 3.29 1.95 35.72
C PHE A 189 3.70 3.29 36.33
N VAL A 190 4.04 4.26 35.47
CA VAL A 190 4.39 5.62 35.89
C VAL A 190 3.13 6.47 35.93
N LEU A 191 2.88 7.14 37.05
CA LEU A 191 1.73 8.04 37.20
C LEU A 191 1.85 9.25 36.26
N GLY A 192 0.74 9.66 35.64
CA GLY A 192 0.68 10.81 34.74
C GLY A 192 1.02 10.52 33.28
N GLN A 193 1.37 9.27 32.93
CA GLN A 193 1.64 8.87 31.54
C GLN A 193 0.41 8.32 30.80
N GLY A 194 -0.78 8.37 31.42
CA GLY A 194 -2.03 7.88 30.81
C GLY A 194 -2.03 6.37 30.57
N ARG A 195 -1.23 5.62 31.34
CA ARG A 195 -1.15 4.15 31.28
C ARG A 195 -2.26 3.49 32.09
N ALA A 196 -2.85 4.22 33.04
CA ALA A 196 -3.97 3.79 33.86
C ALA A 196 -5.16 4.75 33.72
N LEU A 197 -6.32 4.36 34.27
CA LEU A 197 -7.50 5.21 34.28
C LEU A 197 -7.20 6.50 35.08
N PRO A 198 -7.58 7.70 34.61
CA PRO A 198 -7.32 8.94 35.34
C PRO A 198 -7.86 8.95 36.77
N GLU A 199 -9.04 8.35 36.98
CA GLU A 199 -9.63 8.17 38.31
C GLU A 199 -8.77 7.25 39.20
N LEU A 200 -8.16 6.20 38.64
CA LEU A 200 -7.28 5.30 39.36
C LEU A 200 -5.97 5.99 39.76
N GLU A 201 -5.36 6.75 38.83
CA GLU A 201 -4.13 7.50 39.11
C GLU A 201 -4.35 8.54 40.23
N ALA A 202 -5.47 9.26 40.19
CA ALA A 202 -5.82 10.22 41.24
C ALA A 202 -5.97 9.56 42.62
N ARG A 203 -6.60 8.36 42.68
CA ARG A 203 -6.75 7.61 43.94
C ARG A 203 -5.42 7.09 44.47
N LEU A 204 -4.52 6.63 43.60
CA LEU A 204 -3.19 6.18 44.01
C LEU A 204 -2.34 7.31 44.60
N MET A 205 -2.52 8.56 44.14
CA MET A 205 -1.83 9.73 44.72
C MET A 205 -2.39 10.14 46.09
N GLU A 206 -3.64 9.78 46.41
CA GLU A 206 -4.26 10.05 47.72
C GLU A 206 -3.87 9.02 48.79
N LEU A 207 -3.38 7.84 48.37
CA LEU A 207 -3.00 6.73 49.25
C LEU A 207 -1.55 6.86 49.73
N ASP A 208 -1.34 6.44 50.98
CA ASP A 208 0.00 6.22 51.52
C ASP A 208 0.54 4.85 51.05
N PRO A 209 1.87 4.67 50.88
CA PRO A 209 2.45 3.38 50.49
C PRO A 209 2.01 2.24 51.42
N GLY A 210 1.56 1.12 50.86
CA GLY A 210 0.94 0.00 51.59
C GLY A 210 -0.56 0.16 51.84
N GLY A 211 -1.16 1.30 51.50
CA GLY A 211 -2.58 1.57 51.63
C GLY A 211 -3.43 0.85 50.58
N ALA A 212 -4.67 0.54 50.95
CA ALA A 212 -5.65 -0.06 50.04
C ALA A 212 -6.91 0.81 49.95
N TRP A 213 -7.49 0.87 48.77
CA TRP A 213 -8.75 1.53 48.50
C TRP A 213 -9.69 0.60 47.76
N GLU A 214 -10.98 0.67 48.10
CA GLU A 214 -12.04 -0.04 47.42
C GLU A 214 -13.10 0.94 46.93
N GLY A 215 -13.46 0.83 45.67
CA GLY A 215 -14.51 1.67 45.11
C GLY A 215 -14.87 1.28 43.70
N ALA A 216 -15.89 1.96 43.18
CA ALA A 216 -16.25 1.85 41.77
C ALA A 216 -15.38 2.83 40.96
N LEU A 217 -14.71 2.31 39.93
CA LEU A 217 -14.05 3.10 38.89
C LEU A 217 -14.92 3.10 37.64
N ARG A 218 -15.09 4.27 37.02
CA ARG A 218 -15.78 4.36 35.73
C ARG A 218 -14.74 4.37 34.60
N PHE A 219 -14.95 3.50 33.62
CA PHE A 219 -14.15 3.51 32.40
C PHE A 219 -14.59 4.69 31.50
N PRO A 220 -13.65 5.49 30.97
CA PRO A 220 -13.94 6.55 30.03
C PRO A 220 -14.74 6.09 28.81
N ASP A 221 -15.52 7.00 28.22
CA ASP A 221 -16.33 6.71 27.03
C ASP A 221 -15.45 6.54 25.76
N ASP A 222 -14.19 6.98 25.80
CA ASP A 222 -13.17 6.87 24.74
C ASP A 222 -12.18 5.71 24.93
N HIS A 223 -12.45 4.80 25.88
CA HIS A 223 -11.54 3.70 26.21
C HIS A 223 -11.24 2.79 24.98
N PRO A 224 -10.00 2.30 24.77
CA PRO A 224 -9.65 1.48 23.59
C PRO A 224 -10.50 0.21 23.42
N ASP A 225 -10.90 -0.39 24.55
CA ASP A 225 -11.78 -1.56 24.60
C ASP A 225 -13.27 -1.15 24.61
N GLU A 226 -13.97 -1.38 23.50
CA GLU A 226 -15.40 -1.06 23.30
C GLU A 226 -16.30 -1.72 24.34
N ALA A 227 -15.94 -2.92 24.80
CA ALA A 227 -16.75 -3.66 25.76
C ALA A 227 -16.64 -3.11 27.19
N LYS A 228 -15.75 -2.15 27.46
CA LYS A 228 -15.55 -1.55 28.78
C LYS A 228 -15.95 -0.07 28.86
N ARG A 229 -16.14 0.61 27.72
CA ARG A 229 -16.52 2.04 27.67
C ARG A 229 -17.76 2.33 28.51
N GLY A 230 -17.68 3.36 29.36
CA GLY A 230 -18.79 3.84 30.17
C GLY A 230 -19.26 2.88 31.29
N GLN A 231 -18.66 1.71 31.44
CA GLN A 231 -18.99 0.77 32.51
C GLN A 231 -18.33 1.20 33.82
N SER A 232 -19.03 0.98 34.93
CA SER A 232 -18.45 1.10 36.26
C SER A 232 -18.10 -0.29 36.78
N ARG A 233 -16.89 -0.45 37.33
CA ARG A 233 -16.45 -1.69 37.98
C ARG A 233 -15.94 -1.41 39.37
N ARG A 234 -16.35 -2.22 40.34
CA ARG A 234 -15.77 -2.21 41.68
C ARG A 234 -14.44 -2.93 41.67
N VAL A 235 -13.42 -2.23 42.13
CA VAL A 235 -12.06 -2.76 42.27
C VAL A 235 -11.54 -2.46 43.67
N ARG A 236 -10.65 -3.34 44.15
CA ARG A 236 -9.76 -3.09 45.28
C ARG A 236 -8.38 -2.81 44.70
N VAL A 237 -7.83 -1.66 45.03
CA VAL A 237 -6.50 -1.23 44.60
C VAL A 237 -5.63 -1.13 45.84
N THR A 238 -4.53 -1.86 45.85
CA THR A 238 -3.54 -1.79 46.92
C THR A 238 -2.27 -1.18 46.37
N LEU A 239 -1.81 -0.06 46.94
CA LEU A 239 -0.53 0.54 46.60
C LEU A 239 0.58 -0.23 47.34
N GLY A 240 1.46 -0.89 46.59
CA GLY A 240 2.61 -1.61 47.14
C GLY A 240 3.80 -0.66 47.33
N GLU A 241 4.71 -0.68 46.36
CA GLU A 241 5.94 0.10 46.39
C GLU A 241 5.83 1.35 45.50
N VAL A 242 6.34 2.47 45.99
CA VAL A 242 6.48 3.71 45.21
C VAL A 242 7.97 3.94 44.97
N LYS A 243 8.35 4.16 43.71
CA LYS A 243 9.72 4.52 43.32
C LYS A 243 9.72 5.87 42.63
N ARG A 244 10.69 6.71 42.99
CA ARG A 244 10.91 8.03 42.37
C ARG A 244 12.20 8.03 41.58
N GLN A 245 12.20 8.70 40.43
CA GLN A 245 13.42 8.93 39.67
C GLN A 245 14.31 9.94 40.41
N ALA A 246 15.58 9.57 40.60
CA ALA A 246 16.61 10.52 40.97
C ALA A 246 17.23 11.06 39.69
N LEU A 247 16.79 12.24 39.24
CA LEU A 247 17.33 12.88 38.04
C LEU A 247 18.84 13.12 38.23
N PRO A 248 19.72 12.52 37.41
CA PRO A 248 21.15 12.78 37.49
C PRO A 248 21.43 14.24 37.14
N ASP A 249 22.46 14.84 37.73
CA ASP A 249 22.87 16.19 37.36
C ASP A 249 23.39 16.24 35.92
N LEU A 250 23.19 17.37 35.24
CA LEU A 250 23.81 17.63 33.94
C LEU A 250 25.30 17.88 34.13
N SER A 251 26.09 16.82 34.10
CA SER A 251 27.54 16.85 34.24
C SER A 251 28.22 16.21 33.03
N ASP A 252 29.53 16.46 32.86
CA ASP A 252 30.33 15.81 31.83
C ASP A 252 30.34 14.28 31.95
N GLU A 253 30.06 13.74 33.14
CA GLU A 253 29.88 12.31 33.37
C GLU A 253 28.57 11.81 32.74
N PHE A 254 27.47 12.55 32.90
CA PHE A 254 26.20 12.25 32.22
C PHE A 254 26.34 12.36 30.70
N ALA A 255 27.08 13.35 30.19
CA ALA A 255 27.34 13.51 28.76
C ALA A 255 28.03 12.27 28.16
N ARG A 256 29.05 11.73 28.84
CA ARG A 256 29.77 10.51 28.45
C ARG A 256 28.93 9.23 28.58
N GLU A 257 27.99 9.19 29.52
CA GLU A 257 27.04 8.08 29.65
C GLU A 257 25.98 8.10 28.54
N VAL A 258 25.62 9.30 28.06
CA VAL A 258 24.59 9.48 27.04
C VAL A 258 25.07 9.16 25.63
N GLY A 259 26.35 9.38 25.33
CA GLY A 259 26.98 9.12 24.04
C GLY A 259 28.45 9.57 23.98
N GLU A 260 28.98 9.76 22.76
CA GLU A 260 30.36 10.24 22.53
C GLU A 260 30.49 11.77 22.76
N PHE A 261 30.06 12.26 23.92
CA PHE A 261 30.13 13.67 24.30
C PHE A 261 31.18 13.87 25.40
N GLU A 262 32.02 14.89 25.25
CA GLU A 262 33.08 15.19 26.23
C GLU A 262 32.60 16.07 27.40
N SER A 263 31.59 16.91 27.16
CA SER A 263 30.95 17.82 28.12
C SER A 263 29.46 18.03 27.79
N VAL A 264 28.74 18.68 28.71
CA VAL A 264 27.38 19.21 28.46
C VAL A 264 27.42 20.45 27.58
#